data_AF-A0A1W2CHP9-F1
#
_entry.id   AF-A0A1W2CHP9-F1
#
_cell.length_a   1.000
_cell.length_b   1.000
_cell.length_c   1.000
_cell.angle_alpha   90.00
_cell.angle_beta   90.00
_cell.angle_gamma   90.00
#
_symmetry.space_group_name_H-M   'P 1'
#
loop_
_entity.id
_entity.type
_entity.pdbx_description
1 polymer ?
#
loop_
_entity_poly.entity_id
_entity_poly.type
_entity_poly.pdbx_seq_one_letter_code
_entity_poly.pdbx_strand_id
1 'polypeptide(L)'
;MRFKILSIFVFISSIAVAQTNYVSETYGNLTIEYEESLQKLMMEKANAVCETPALPPPPIKEFCDGARVQIFYSKNRSEADQKLKEAKQLFPNLYSNIVYHSPDYKVYVGYFESRNDASSTLNKAKRNFPASFIYNEKFRCNLIKN
;
A
#
# COMPACT_ATOMS: atom_id res chain seq x y z
N MET A 1 59.86 -65.24 5.96
CA MET A 1 60.45 -64.55 4.80
C MET A 1 59.49 -63.44 4.36
N ARG A 2 59.93 -62.17 4.44
CA ARG A 2 59.49 -60.94 3.72
C ARG A 2 57.98 -60.57 3.72
N PHE A 3 57.46 -59.66 4.56
CA PHE A 3 57.57 -58.18 4.69
C PHE A 3 56.99 -57.35 3.52
N LYS A 4 56.07 -56.41 3.90
CA LYS A 4 55.70 -55.10 3.29
C LYS A 4 54.50 -55.07 2.32
N ILE A 5 53.59 -54.10 2.24
CA ILE A 5 53.17 -52.86 2.97
C ILE A 5 52.00 -52.25 2.15
N LEU A 6 51.07 -51.50 2.78
CA LEU A 6 50.15 -50.46 2.21
C LEU A 6 49.14 -50.91 1.12
N SER A 7 47.88 -50.51 1.12
CA SER A 7 47.45 -49.11 1.17
C SER A 7 45.99 -48.97 1.60
N ILE A 8 45.80 -48.01 2.52
CA ILE A 8 44.64 -47.18 2.81
C ILE A 8 43.62 -47.08 1.67
N PHE A 9 42.35 -47.39 1.97
CA PHE A 9 41.19 -46.58 1.56
C PHE A 9 40.12 -46.67 2.65
N VAL A 10 40.23 -45.76 3.61
CA VAL A 10 39.12 -45.31 4.46
C VAL A 10 38.36 -44.25 3.66
N PHE A 11 37.07 -44.10 3.97
CA PHE A 11 36.22 -42.92 3.75
C PHE A 11 35.25 -42.91 2.55
N ILE A 12 33.96 -43.03 2.94
CA ILE A 12 32.79 -42.31 2.42
C ILE A 12 32.10 -42.92 1.18
N SER A 13 31.33 -43.97 1.40
CA SER A 13 30.13 -44.26 0.59
C SER A 13 28.89 -43.84 1.37
N SER A 14 28.74 -42.55 1.63
CA SER A 14 27.49 -41.93 2.09
C SER A 14 27.52 -40.44 1.76
N ILE A 15 27.52 -40.09 0.48
CA ILE A 15 26.91 -38.83 0.08
C ILE A 15 25.43 -39.15 -0.09
N ALA A 16 24.67 -38.99 0.99
CA ALA A 16 23.23 -38.83 0.85
C ALA A 16 23.04 -37.59 -0.02
N VAL A 17 22.60 -37.78 -1.26
CA VAL A 17 22.08 -36.68 -2.07
C VAL A 17 20.85 -36.21 -1.31
N ALA A 18 20.95 -35.09 -0.60
CA ALA A 18 19.78 -34.42 -0.06
C ALA A 18 18.91 -34.05 -1.26
N GLN A 19 17.80 -34.76 -1.46
CA GLN A 19 16.82 -34.40 -2.47
C GLN A 19 16.19 -33.10 -2.01
N THR A 20 16.66 -32.01 -2.58
CA THR A 20 16.13 -30.68 -2.34
C THR A 20 14.85 -30.50 -3.16
N ASN A 21 13.72 -30.20 -2.49
CA ASN A 21 12.38 -30.11 -3.08
C ASN A 21 12.14 -28.76 -3.81
N TYR A 22 13.10 -28.32 -4.64
CA TYR A 22 12.96 -27.15 -5.49
C TYR A 22 12.86 -27.57 -6.96
N VAL A 23 12.10 -26.78 -7.71
CA VAL A 23 11.98 -26.83 -9.16
C VAL A 23 12.74 -25.63 -9.71
N SER A 24 13.64 -25.87 -10.66
CA SER A 24 14.40 -24.81 -11.33
C SER A 24 13.94 -24.68 -12.78
N GLU A 25 13.52 -23.47 -13.18
CA GLU A 25 13.13 -23.15 -14.55
C GLU A 25 14.04 -22.07 -15.15
N THR A 26 14.41 -22.25 -16.41
CA THR A 26 15.30 -21.32 -17.11
C THR A 26 14.51 -20.49 -18.12
N TYR A 27 14.56 -19.17 -17.95
CA TYR A 27 13.99 -18.20 -18.87
C TYR A 27 15.11 -17.31 -19.43
N GLY A 28 15.60 -17.66 -20.62
CA GLY A 28 16.73 -16.97 -21.24
C GLY A 28 18.01 -17.16 -20.41
N ASN A 29 18.54 -16.06 -19.85
CA ASN A 29 19.72 -16.08 -18.97
C ASN A 29 19.38 -16.13 -17.47
N LEU A 30 18.09 -16.19 -17.11
CA LEU A 30 17.65 -16.26 -15.72
C LEU A 30 17.29 -17.70 -15.35
N THR A 31 17.82 -18.17 -14.23
CA THR A 31 17.38 -19.42 -13.59
C THR A 31 16.56 -19.07 -12.35
N ILE A 32 15.31 -19.51 -12.32
CA ILE A 32 14.38 -19.29 -11.20
C ILE A 32 14.26 -20.60 -10.46
N GLU A 33 14.56 -20.61 -9.17
CA GLU A 33 14.42 -21.78 -8.30
C GLU A 33 13.29 -21.51 -7.30
N TYR A 34 12.31 -22.39 -7.26
CA TYR A 34 11.14 -22.25 -6.39
C TYR A 34 10.71 -23.60 -5.82
N GLU A 35 10.02 -23.60 -4.68
CA GLU A 35 9.56 -24.84 -4.05
C GLU A 35 8.41 -25.51 -4.82
N GLU A 36 8.34 -26.83 -4.78
CA GLU A 36 7.24 -27.60 -5.40
C GLU A 36 5.85 -27.23 -4.84
N SER A 37 5.80 -26.84 -3.56
CA SER A 37 4.60 -26.31 -2.91
C SER A 37 4.05 -25.07 -3.62
N LEU A 38 4.95 -24.18 -4.07
CA LEU A 38 4.59 -22.99 -4.83
C LEU A 38 4.05 -23.38 -6.21
N GLN A 39 4.66 -24.38 -6.86
CA GLN A 39 4.17 -24.90 -8.14
C GLN A 39 2.73 -25.40 -8.03
N LYS A 40 2.43 -26.13 -6.96
CA LYS A 40 1.10 -26.64 -6.68
C LYS A 40 0.09 -25.50 -6.50
N LEU A 41 0.47 -24.43 -5.78
CA LEU A 41 -0.38 -23.23 -5.62
C LEU A 41 -0.55 -22.47 -6.94
N MET A 42 0.49 -22.41 -7.78
CA MET A 42 0.41 -21.80 -9.11
C MET A 42 -0.55 -22.58 -10.01
N MET A 43 -0.47 -23.92 -9.99
CA MET A 43 -1.38 -24.80 -10.72
C MET A 43 -2.80 -24.73 -10.17
N GLU A 44 -2.97 -24.72 -8.85
CA GLU A 44 -4.27 -24.54 -8.20
C GLU A 44 -4.90 -23.21 -8.59
N LYS A 45 -4.12 -22.12 -8.62
CA LYS A 45 -4.57 -20.79 -9.06
C LYS A 45 -4.83 -20.72 -10.57
N ALA A 46 -4.09 -21.45 -11.40
CA ALA A 46 -4.31 -21.53 -12.83
C ALA A 46 -5.56 -22.36 -13.18
N ASN A 47 -5.84 -23.40 -12.38
CA ASN A 47 -7.00 -24.29 -12.52
C ASN A 47 -8.25 -23.75 -11.82
N ALA A 48 -8.09 -22.83 -10.86
CA ALA A 48 -9.15 -21.96 -10.40
C ALA A 48 -9.58 -21.17 -11.63
N VAL A 49 -10.65 -21.65 -12.26
CA VAL A 49 -11.25 -21.10 -13.45
C VAL A 49 -11.32 -19.59 -13.26
N CYS A 50 -10.53 -18.85 -14.05
CA CYS A 50 -10.86 -17.46 -14.34
C CYS A 50 -12.17 -17.52 -15.12
N GLU A 51 -13.28 -17.73 -14.43
CA GLU A 51 -14.60 -17.50 -14.98
C GLU A 51 -14.58 -16.01 -15.29
N THR A 52 -14.27 -15.66 -16.54
CA THR A 52 -14.55 -14.33 -17.04
C THR A 52 -16.04 -14.14 -16.78
N PRO A 53 -16.44 -13.28 -15.84
CA PRO A 53 -17.85 -13.09 -15.57
C PRO A 53 -18.51 -12.74 -16.91
N ALA A 54 -19.70 -13.26 -17.18
CA ALA A 54 -20.39 -13.10 -18.47
C ALA A 54 -20.66 -11.62 -18.88
N LEU A 55 -20.26 -10.68 -18.03
CA LEU A 55 -20.15 -9.25 -18.29
C LEU A 55 -18.86 -8.77 -17.59
N PRO A 56 -18.03 -7.89 -18.18
CA PRO A 56 -16.99 -7.22 -17.41
C PRO A 56 -17.63 -6.65 -16.14
N PRO A 57 -17.02 -6.82 -14.95
CA PRO A 57 -17.56 -6.24 -13.73
C PRO A 57 -17.82 -4.76 -13.99
N PRO A 58 -18.95 -4.21 -13.52
CA PRO A 58 -19.28 -2.81 -13.76
C PRO A 58 -18.06 -1.96 -13.37
N PRO A 59 -17.69 -0.98 -14.19
CA PRO A 59 -16.50 -0.19 -13.93
C PRO A 59 -16.60 0.40 -12.53
N ILE A 60 -15.69 -0.01 -11.64
CA ILE A 60 -15.66 0.47 -10.27
C ILE A 60 -15.36 1.96 -10.35
N LYS A 61 -16.26 2.80 -9.84
CA LYS A 61 -16.06 4.25 -9.79
C LYS A 61 -14.83 4.53 -8.91
N GLU A 62 -13.71 4.90 -9.53
CA GLU A 62 -12.45 5.16 -8.82
C GLU A 62 -12.50 6.49 -8.07
N PHE A 63 -13.07 7.53 -8.70
CA PHE A 63 -13.14 8.89 -8.15
C PHE A 63 -14.57 9.31 -7.86
N CYS A 64 -14.77 9.87 -6.67
CA CYS A 64 -16.04 10.38 -6.20
C CYS A 64 -15.94 11.89 -5.97
N ASP A 65 -17.03 12.60 -6.26
CA ASP A 65 -17.19 13.98 -5.81
C ASP A 65 -17.35 13.98 -4.28
N GLY A 66 -16.72 14.95 -3.64
CA GLY A 66 -16.88 15.14 -2.22
C GLY A 66 -16.33 16.47 -1.75
N ALA A 67 -16.24 16.61 -0.44
CA ALA A 67 -15.86 17.86 0.21
C ALA A 67 -14.76 17.64 1.25
N ARG A 68 -13.97 18.68 1.49
CA ARG A 68 -12.93 18.74 2.51
C ARG A 68 -12.93 20.09 3.18
N VAL A 69 -12.44 20.16 4.41
CA VAL A 69 -12.30 21.44 5.12
C VAL A 69 -10.86 21.92 4.96
N GLN A 70 -10.65 22.99 4.20
CA GLN A 70 -9.36 23.68 4.19
C GLN A 70 -9.29 24.57 5.43
N ILE A 71 -8.23 24.43 6.23
CA ILE A 71 -8.06 25.19 7.46
C ILE A 71 -6.98 26.27 7.39
N PHE A 72 -6.02 26.11 6.47
CA PHE A 72 -4.87 27.01 6.36
C PHE A 72 -4.25 26.95 4.96
N TYR A 73 -3.57 28.02 4.56
CA TYR A 73 -2.69 28.06 3.42
C TYR A 73 -1.50 29.00 3.68
N SER A 74 -0.30 28.66 3.20
CA SER A 74 0.88 29.53 3.24
C SER A 74 1.91 29.10 2.19
N LYS A 75 2.75 30.04 1.75
CA LYS A 75 3.94 29.72 0.93
C LYS A 75 5.01 28.99 1.73
N ASN A 76 4.99 29.13 3.06
CA ASN A 76 5.95 28.51 3.96
C ASN A 76 5.48 27.12 4.40
N ARG A 77 6.26 26.09 4.06
CA ARG A 77 5.97 24.71 4.45
C ARG A 77 5.95 24.52 5.96
N SER A 78 6.85 25.18 6.70
CA SER A 78 6.98 25.02 8.16
C SER A 78 5.71 25.47 8.88
N GLU A 79 5.09 26.56 8.44
CA GLU A 79 3.82 27.05 8.97
C GLU A 79 2.69 26.04 8.70
N ALA A 80 2.64 25.46 7.50
CA ALA A 80 1.67 24.42 7.17
C ALA A 80 1.85 23.17 8.03
N ASP A 81 3.09 22.75 8.28
CA ASP A 81 3.42 21.62 9.17
C ASP A 81 2.99 21.88 10.62
N GLN A 82 3.19 23.09 11.13
CA GLN A 82 2.68 23.47 12.45
C GLN A 82 1.15 23.38 12.51
N LYS A 83 0.46 23.95 11.50
CA LYS A 83 -1.00 23.95 11.45
C LYS A 83 -1.57 22.54 11.26
N LEU A 84 -0.86 21.66 10.56
CA LEU A 84 -1.22 20.25 10.46
C LEU A 84 -1.13 19.53 11.83
N LYS A 85 -0.12 19.82 12.65
CA LYS A 85 -0.01 19.24 13.99
C LYS A 85 -1.18 19.68 14.88
N GLU A 86 -1.51 20.97 14.87
CA GLU A 86 -2.66 21.52 15.58
C GLU A 86 -3.98 20.85 15.11
N ALA A 87 -4.14 20.66 13.79
CA ALA A 87 -5.30 20.01 13.22
C ALA A 87 -5.46 18.55 13.65
N LYS A 88 -4.36 17.78 13.66
CA LYS A 88 -4.36 16.38 14.11
C LYS A 88 -4.72 16.24 15.59
N GLN A 89 -4.33 17.19 16.42
CA GLN A 89 -4.72 17.23 17.83
C GLN A 89 -6.21 17.57 18.01
N LEU A 90 -6.74 18.50 17.21
CA LEU A 90 -8.13 18.93 17.29
C LEU A 90 -9.11 17.92 16.67
N PHE A 91 -8.67 17.20 15.64
CA PHE A 91 -9.47 16.23 14.89
C PHE A 91 -8.78 14.87 14.82
N PRO A 92 -8.58 14.17 15.97
CA PRO A 92 -7.83 12.92 16.01
C PRO A 92 -8.49 11.80 15.18
N ASN A 93 -9.80 11.86 14.98
CA ASN A 93 -10.57 10.88 14.22
C ASN A 93 -10.65 11.21 12.72
N LEU A 94 -10.14 12.36 12.27
CA LEU A 94 -10.21 12.77 10.88
C LEU A 94 -8.81 12.81 10.26
N TYR A 95 -8.70 12.24 9.07
CA TYR A 95 -7.46 12.34 8.31
C TYR A 95 -7.18 13.79 7.94
N SER A 96 -5.95 14.25 8.21
CA SER A 96 -5.50 15.59 7.88
C SER A 96 -4.16 15.51 7.16
N ASN A 97 -3.98 16.31 6.10
CA ASN A 97 -2.73 16.35 5.35
C ASN A 97 -2.48 17.73 4.72
N ILE A 98 -1.24 17.91 4.28
CA ILE A 98 -0.81 19.04 3.48
C ILE A 98 -0.85 18.63 2.00
N VAL A 99 -1.33 19.55 1.16
CA VAL A 99 -1.27 19.44 -0.30
C VAL A 99 -0.57 20.68 -0.84
N TYR A 100 0.42 20.50 -1.70
CA TYR A 100 1.14 21.59 -2.35
C TYR A 100 0.50 21.90 -3.69
N HIS A 101 -0.11 23.08 -3.81
CA HIS A 101 -0.59 23.64 -5.08
C HIS A 101 0.18 24.93 -5.32
N SER A 102 1.13 24.90 -6.25
CA SER A 102 2.07 26.01 -6.50
C SER A 102 1.34 27.37 -6.51
N PRO A 103 1.81 28.36 -5.73
CA PRO A 103 3.00 28.35 -4.87
C PRO A 103 2.75 27.95 -3.40
N ASP A 104 1.53 27.56 -3.05
CA ASP A 104 1.06 27.47 -1.67
C ASP A 104 0.94 26.02 -1.15
N TYR A 105 1.24 25.85 0.14
CA TYR A 105 0.91 24.67 0.92
C TYR A 105 -0.45 24.87 1.58
N LYS A 106 -1.39 23.97 1.31
CA LYS A 106 -2.75 23.99 1.86
C LYS A 106 -2.93 22.86 2.84
N VAL A 107 -3.56 23.13 3.98
CA VAL A 107 -3.86 22.12 5.00
C VAL A 107 -5.35 21.79 4.93
N TYR A 108 -5.64 20.51 4.73
CA TYR A 108 -7.00 19.99 4.66
C TYR A 108 -7.29 19.00 5.78
N VAL A 109 -8.55 18.95 6.20
CA VAL A 109 -9.08 18.05 7.22
C VAL A 109 -10.30 17.33 6.66
N GLY A 110 -10.28 16.01 6.81
CA GLY A 110 -11.35 15.09 6.46
C GLY A 110 -11.55 14.88 4.96
N TYR A 111 -12.32 13.83 4.67
CA TYR A 111 -12.96 13.54 3.40
C TYR A 111 -14.44 13.33 3.70
N PHE A 112 -15.31 14.04 2.99
CA PHE A 112 -16.74 14.05 3.25
C PHE A 112 -17.50 13.76 1.96
N GLU A 113 -18.63 13.04 2.04
CA GLU A 113 -19.51 12.77 0.91
C GLU A 113 -20.09 14.06 0.33
N SER A 114 -20.52 14.97 1.20
CA SER A 114 -21.12 16.23 0.80
C SER A 114 -20.64 17.41 1.62
N ARG A 115 -20.95 18.61 1.11
CA ARG A 115 -20.73 19.87 1.83
C ARG A 115 -21.48 19.90 3.18
N ASN A 116 -22.63 19.24 3.27
CA ASN A 116 -23.42 19.21 4.49
C ASN A 116 -22.71 18.39 5.58
N ASP A 117 -22.11 17.26 5.22
CA ASP A 117 -21.35 16.42 6.16
C ASP A 117 -20.08 17.14 6.65
N ALA A 118 -19.45 17.93 5.78
CA ALA A 118 -18.30 18.75 6.15
C ALA A 118 -18.67 19.94 7.06
N SER A 119 -19.94 20.36 7.10
CA SER A 119 -20.40 21.57 7.81
C SER A 119 -20.15 21.51 9.32
N SER A 120 -20.39 20.35 9.95
CA SER A 120 -20.11 20.18 11.38
C SER A 120 -18.62 20.32 11.70
N THR A 121 -17.76 19.79 10.83
CA THR A 121 -16.31 19.90 10.98
C THR A 121 -15.84 21.33 10.76
N LEU A 122 -16.39 22.01 9.75
CA LEU A 122 -16.11 23.43 9.51
C LEU A 122 -16.45 24.29 10.73
N ASN A 123 -17.63 24.10 11.33
CA ASN A 123 -18.03 24.88 12.51
C ASN A 123 -17.09 24.67 13.70
N LYS A 124 -16.56 23.46 13.85
CA LYS A 124 -15.51 23.17 14.85
C LYS A 124 -14.19 23.83 14.47
N ALA A 125 -13.78 23.72 13.22
CA ALA A 125 -12.52 24.28 12.70
C ALA A 125 -12.48 25.80 12.81
N LYS A 126 -13.60 26.50 12.53
CA LYS A 126 -13.70 27.97 12.59
C LYS A 126 -13.33 28.59 13.94
N ARG A 127 -13.44 27.83 15.04
CA ARG A 127 -13.05 28.30 16.38
C ARG A 127 -11.54 28.46 16.53
N ASN A 128 -10.76 27.62 15.86
CA ASN A 128 -9.29 27.62 15.93
C ASN A 128 -8.64 28.16 14.65
N PHE A 129 -9.35 28.07 13.53
CA PHE A 129 -8.93 28.44 12.19
C PHE A 129 -10.03 29.29 11.52
N PRO A 130 -10.08 30.62 11.80
CA PRO A 130 -11.17 31.48 11.35
C PRO A 130 -11.32 31.56 9.82
N ALA A 131 -10.21 31.42 9.09
CA ALA A 131 -10.18 31.42 7.62
C ALA A 131 -10.53 30.05 6.99
N SER A 132 -11.07 29.11 7.78
CA SER A 132 -11.45 27.79 7.27
C SER A 132 -12.70 27.84 6.38
N PHE A 133 -12.72 27.02 5.34
CA PHE A 133 -13.84 26.89 4.41
C PHE A 133 -13.91 25.47 3.83
N ILE A 134 -15.07 25.13 3.27
CA ILE A 134 -15.26 23.84 2.60
C ILE A 134 -14.85 23.97 1.13
N TYR A 135 -13.95 23.09 0.70
CA TYR A 135 -13.46 22.93 -0.66
C TYR A 135 -14.02 21.64 -1.26
N ASN A 136 -14.67 21.74 -2.41
CA ASN A 136 -15.21 20.58 -3.11
C ASN A 136 -14.16 20.08 -4.11
N GLU A 137 -13.87 18.79 -4.09
CA GLU A 137 -12.95 18.17 -5.03
C GLU A 137 -13.31 16.71 -5.32
N LYS A 138 -12.72 16.16 -6.38
CA LYS A 138 -12.80 14.73 -6.68
C LYS A 138 -11.62 14.01 -6.08
N PHE A 139 -11.86 12.97 -5.30
CA PHE A 139 -10.82 12.13 -4.72
C PHE A 139 -11.23 10.65 -4.79
N ARG A 140 -10.33 9.74 -4.43
CA ARG A 140 -10.63 8.31 -4.50
C ARG A 140 -11.79 7.95 -3.58
N CYS A 141 -12.75 7.19 -4.09
CA CYS A 141 -13.97 6.85 -3.34
C CYS A 141 -13.67 6.09 -2.02
N ASN A 142 -12.53 5.39 -1.92
CA ASN A 142 -12.13 4.68 -0.71
C ASN A 142 -11.74 5.60 0.47
N LEU A 143 -11.52 6.90 0.23
CA LEU A 143 -11.14 7.87 1.26
C LEU A 143 -12.32 8.40 2.08
N ILE A 144 -13.56 8.18 1.62
CA ILE A 144 -14.80 8.67 2.25
C ILE A 144 -15.17 7.88 3.52
N LYS A 145 -14.52 6.75 3.79
CA LYS A 145 -14.94 5.83 4.86
C LYS A 145 -14.72 6.41 6.26
N ASN A 146 -15.84 6.59 6.97
CA ASN A 146 -15.96 6.63 8.43
C ASN A 146 -15.38 5.36 9.07
#